data_AF-A0A2V3PTN2-F1
#
_entry.id   AF-A0A2V3PTN2-F1
#
_cell.length_a   1.000
_cell.length_b   1.000
_cell.length_c   1.000
_cell.angle_alpha   90.00
_cell.angle_beta   90.00
_cell.angle_gamma   90.00
#
_symmetry.space_group_name_H-M   'P 1'
#
loop_
_entity.id
_entity.type
_entity.pdbx_description
1 polymer ?
#
loop_
_entity_poly.entity_id
_entity_poly.type
_entity_poly.pdbx_seq_one_letter_code
_entity_poly.pdbx_strand_id
1 'polypeptide(L)'
;MEVRFSHATSIFLRELIQILYEEDYFGFEEAAIEYVNDLVDDIQSGIARKHKKPAPSYFDKYGQNMYYVSYKRNKNTTWYIFFNYSEDVYYIRYIGNNHTISHYLSE
;
A
#
# COMPACT_ATOMS: atom_id res chain seq x y z
N MET A 1 -8.16 -16.27 -5.98
CA MET A 1 -7.70 -14.90 -5.77
C MET A 1 -6.25 -14.91 -5.35
N GLU A 2 -5.41 -14.18 -6.07
CA GLU A 2 -3.99 -14.03 -5.81
C GLU A 2 -3.60 -12.55 -5.71
N VAL A 3 -2.60 -12.23 -4.88
CA VAL A 3 -2.02 -10.88 -4.78
C VAL A 3 -0.53 -10.95 -5.09
N ARG A 4 -0.10 -10.18 -6.09
CA ARG A 4 1.31 -10.08 -6.51
C ARG A 4 1.82 -8.66 -6.33
N PHE A 5 2.87 -8.52 -5.55
CA PHE A 5 3.58 -7.25 -5.40
C PHE A 5 4.59 -7.10 -6.53
N SER A 6 4.59 -5.94 -7.19
CA SER A 6 5.68 -5.56 -8.08
C SER A 6 7.02 -5.54 -7.33
N HIS A 7 8.12 -5.65 -8.06
CA HIS A 7 9.46 -5.58 -7.47
C HIS A 7 9.66 -4.27 -6.68
N ALA A 8 9.23 -3.14 -7.23
CA ALA A 8 9.31 -1.83 -6.57
C ALA A 8 8.52 -1.80 -5.26
N THR A 9 7.30 -2.34 -5.23
CA THR A 9 6.51 -2.41 -3.99
C THR A 9 7.09 -3.35 -2.95
N SER A 10 7.72 -4.45 -3.38
CA SER A 10 8.39 -5.39 -2.46
C SER A 10 9.65 -4.76 -1.84
N ILE A 11 10.39 -3.96 -2.60
CA ILE A 11 11.53 -3.17 -2.08
C ILE A 11 11.01 -2.13 -1.09
N PHE A 12 10.01 -1.34 -1.50
CA PHE A 12 9.42 -0.31 -0.64
C PHE A 12 8.96 -0.87 0.72
N LEU A 13 8.30 -2.02 0.76
CA LEU A 13 7.86 -2.64 2.02
C LEU A 13 9.04 -3.04 2.92
N ARG A 14 10.18 -3.47 2.35
CA ARG A 14 11.39 -3.77 3.12
C ARG A 14 12.06 -2.50 3.64
N GLU A 15 12.16 -1.47 2.81
CA GLU A 15 12.70 -0.16 3.21
C GLU A 15 11.82 0.52 4.26
N LEU A 16 10.50 0.33 4.18
CA LEU A 16 9.56 0.85 5.16
C LEU A 16 9.85 0.36 6.58
N ILE A 17 10.29 -0.89 6.74
CA ILE A 17 10.70 -1.42 8.06
C ILE A 17 11.84 -0.57 8.63
N GLN A 18 12.87 -0.30 7.82
CA GLN A 18 14.02 0.51 8.23
C GLN A 18 13.59 1.94 8.58
N ILE A 19 12.78 2.57 7.73
CA ILE A 19 12.26 3.92 7.98
C ILE A 19 11.48 3.98 9.30
N LEU A 20 10.60 3.01 9.55
CA LEU A 20 9.79 3.00 10.77
C LEU A 20 10.63 2.81 12.03
N TYR A 21 11.73 2.06 11.93
CA TYR A 21 12.66 1.86 13.03
C TYR A 21 13.57 3.08 13.26
N GLU A 22 14.20 3.60 12.21
CA GLU A 22 15.14 4.74 12.30
C GLU A 22 14.45 6.03 12.77
N GLU A 23 13.19 6.23 12.37
CA GLU A 23 12.38 7.38 12.80
C GLU A 23 11.66 7.15 14.14
N ASP A 24 12.01 6.07 14.87
CA ASP A 24 11.51 5.74 16.21
C ASP A 24 9.97 5.70 16.32
N TYR A 25 9.28 5.23 15.28
CA TYR A 25 7.82 5.12 15.30
C TYR A 25 7.32 4.08 16.32
N PHE A 26 8.12 3.05 16.59
CA PHE A 26 7.74 1.91 17.43
C PHE A 26 8.76 1.53 18.50
N GLY A 27 9.90 2.22 18.62
CA GLY A 27 10.96 1.91 19.59
C GLY A 27 11.86 0.72 19.25
N PHE A 28 11.32 -0.30 18.57
CA PHE A 28 12.02 -1.55 18.26
C PHE A 28 11.80 -1.98 16.81
N GLU A 29 12.83 -2.59 16.21
CA GLU A 29 12.78 -3.07 14.82
C GLU A 29 11.73 -4.18 14.66
N GLU A 30 11.57 -5.06 15.65
CA GLU A 30 10.60 -6.14 15.64
C GLU A 30 9.16 -5.62 15.50
N ALA A 31 8.84 -4.50 16.16
CA ALA A 31 7.54 -3.87 16.06
C ALA A 31 7.31 -3.23 14.68
N ALA A 32 8.37 -2.69 14.05
CA ALA A 32 8.30 -2.22 12.67
C ALA A 32 8.08 -3.37 11.67
N ILE A 33 8.75 -4.52 11.88
CA ILE A 33 8.55 -5.74 11.10
C ILE A 33 7.11 -6.23 11.23
N GLU A 34 6.59 -6.36 12.45
CA GLU A 34 5.21 -6.78 12.72
C GLU A 34 4.20 -5.86 12.03
N TYR A 35 4.38 -4.55 12.15
CA TYR A 35 3.51 -3.57 11.51
C TYR A 35 3.43 -3.71 9.97
N VAL A 36 4.57 -3.98 9.32
CA VAL A 36 4.64 -4.16 7.87
C VAL A 36 4.07 -5.51 7.45
N ASN A 37 4.36 -6.58 8.19
CA ASN A 37 3.78 -7.90 7.93
C ASN A 37 2.26 -7.87 8.04
N ASP A 38 1.72 -7.25 9.09
CA ASP A 38 0.28 -7.05 9.24
C ASP A 38 -0.34 -6.27 8.08
N LEU A 39 0.41 -5.35 7.47
CA LEU A 39 -0.09 -4.55 6.34
C LEU A 39 -0.18 -5.43 5.10
N VAL A 40 0.84 -6.26 4.87
CA VAL A 40 0.87 -7.23 3.77
C VAL A 40 -0.27 -8.24 3.94
N ASP A 41 -0.47 -8.77 5.14
CA ASP A 41 -1.52 -9.74 5.44
C ASP A 41 -2.92 -9.14 5.25
N ASP A 42 -3.14 -7.89 5.69
CA ASP A 42 -4.37 -7.14 5.44
C ASP A 42 -4.66 -6.96 3.93
N ILE A 43 -3.61 -6.72 3.14
CA ILE A 43 -3.73 -6.58 1.69
C ILE A 43 -4.08 -7.93 1.07
N GLN A 44 -3.32 -8.98 1.39
CA GLN A 44 -3.49 -10.32 0.82
C GLN A 44 -4.87 -10.92 1.15
N SER A 45 -5.34 -10.75 2.39
CA SER A 45 -6.61 -11.33 2.85
C SER A 45 -7.83 -10.44 2.58
N GLY A 46 -7.63 -9.12 2.51
CA GLY A 46 -8.72 -8.15 2.55
C GLY A 46 -9.05 -7.45 1.24
N ILE A 47 -8.11 -7.38 0.28
CA ILE A 47 -8.22 -6.45 -0.86
C ILE A 47 -9.48 -6.68 -1.71
N ALA A 48 -9.89 -7.93 -1.92
CA ALA A 48 -11.08 -8.22 -2.71
C ALA A 48 -12.38 -7.67 -2.10
N ARG A 49 -12.46 -7.59 -0.77
CA ARG A 49 -13.64 -7.12 -0.03
C ARG A 49 -13.72 -5.59 0.03
N LYS A 50 -12.64 -4.89 -0.30
CA LYS A 50 -12.60 -3.43 -0.28
C LYS A 50 -13.31 -2.83 -1.49
N HIS A 51 -13.96 -1.69 -1.27
CA HIS A 51 -14.49 -0.85 -2.33
C HIS A 51 -13.34 -0.20 -3.11
N LYS A 52 -13.30 -0.46 -4.41
CA LYS A 52 -12.22 -0.07 -5.32
C LYS A 52 -12.55 1.26 -5.96
N LYS A 53 -11.62 2.19 -5.95
CA LYS A 53 -11.75 3.51 -6.58
C LYS A 53 -10.82 3.59 -7.78
N PRO A 54 -11.20 4.25 -8.88
CA PRO A 54 -10.26 4.52 -9.97
C PRO A 54 -9.09 5.37 -9.44
N ALA A 55 -7.87 5.04 -9.85
CA ALA A 55 -6.68 5.81 -9.50
C ALA A 55 -6.64 7.13 -10.28
N PRO A 56 -6.25 8.25 -9.63
CA PRO A 56 -5.97 9.50 -10.32
C PRO A 56 -4.85 9.37 -11.35
N SER A 57 -4.88 10.19 -12.41
CA SER A 57 -3.91 10.15 -13.52
C SER A 57 -2.47 10.39 -13.07
N TYR A 58 -2.24 11.07 -11.96
CA TYR A 58 -0.90 11.19 -11.37
C TYR A 58 -0.18 9.84 -11.19
N PHE A 59 -0.94 8.78 -10.89
CA PHE A 59 -0.40 7.45 -10.63
C PHE A 59 -0.17 6.61 -11.88
N ASP A 60 -0.53 7.10 -13.07
CA ASP A 60 -0.40 6.37 -14.34
C ASP A 60 1.05 5.99 -14.69
N LYS A 61 2.02 6.66 -14.07
CA LYS A 61 3.45 6.32 -14.12
C LYS A 61 3.79 4.95 -13.53
N TYR A 62 2.92 4.39 -12.68
CA TYR A 62 3.07 3.04 -12.10
C TYR A 62 2.26 1.98 -12.85
N GLY A 63 1.33 2.41 -13.70
CA GLY A 63 0.44 1.56 -14.49
C GLY A 63 -0.81 2.33 -14.93
N GLN A 64 -1.29 2.07 -16.15
CA GLN A 64 -2.50 2.72 -16.67
C GLN A 64 -3.77 2.08 -16.09
N ASN A 65 -4.84 2.87 -15.96
CA ASN A 65 -6.19 2.40 -15.58
C ASN A 65 -6.19 1.57 -14.28
N MET A 66 -5.42 2.01 -13.29
CA MET A 66 -5.36 1.35 -12.00
C MET A 66 -6.59 1.64 -11.15
N TYR A 67 -6.82 0.78 -10.18
CA TYR A 67 -7.67 1.04 -9.04
C TYR A 67 -6.83 1.27 -7.79
N TYR A 68 -7.43 1.83 -6.75
CA TYR A 68 -6.87 1.84 -5.42
C TYR A 68 -7.90 1.54 -4.34
N VAL A 69 -7.41 1.07 -3.18
CA VAL A 69 -8.17 0.89 -1.95
C VAL A 69 -7.41 1.52 -0.78
N SER A 70 -8.12 1.82 0.31
CA SER A 70 -7.52 2.38 1.53
C SER A 70 -7.58 1.45 2.74
N TYR A 71 -6.49 1.40 3.50
CA TYR A 71 -6.34 0.71 4.77
C TYR A 71 -5.99 1.72 5.86
N LYS A 72 -6.99 2.08 6.66
CA LYS A 72 -6.80 2.98 7.80
C LYS A 72 -6.17 2.20 8.94
N ARG A 73 -4.98 2.62 9.40
CA ARG A 73 -4.27 1.96 10.52
C ARG A 73 -4.57 2.63 11.85
N ASN A 74 -4.63 3.95 11.87
CA ASN A 74 -4.99 4.72 13.06
C ASN A 74 -5.64 6.06 12.67
N LYS A 75 -5.78 6.99 13.61
CA LYS A 75 -6.39 8.31 13.36
C LYS A 75 -5.58 9.17 12.37
N ASN A 76 -4.28 8.96 12.29
CA ASN A 76 -3.32 9.78 11.55
C ASN A 76 -2.83 9.12 10.27
N THR A 77 -2.82 7.78 10.19
CA THR A 77 -2.21 7.02 9.10
C THR A 77 -3.22 6.15 8.36
N THR A 78 -3.29 6.37 7.05
CA THR A 78 -4.03 5.56 6.08
C THR A 78 -3.12 5.20 4.93
N TRP A 79 -3.03 3.91 4.63
CA TRP A 79 -2.32 3.39 3.47
C TRP A 79 -3.24 3.27 2.26
N TYR A 80 -2.71 3.56 1.09
CA TYR A 80 -3.41 3.47 -0.19
C TYR A 80 -2.65 2.50 -1.09
N ILE A 81 -3.36 1.52 -1.61
CA ILE A 81 -2.81 0.39 -2.35
C ILE A 81 -3.33 0.49 -3.78
N PHE A 82 -2.44 0.73 -4.72
CA PHE A 82 -2.74 0.92 -6.15
C PHE A 82 -2.42 -0.35 -6.92
N PHE A 83 -3.34 -0.78 -7.78
CA PHE A 83 -3.23 -2.06 -8.46
C PHE A 83 -4.00 -2.11 -9.77
N ASN A 84 -3.57 -3.01 -10.66
CA ASN A 84 -4.42 -3.55 -11.71
C ASN A 84 -5.04 -4.86 -11.24
N TYR A 85 -6.22 -5.20 -11.75
CA TYR A 85 -6.89 -6.47 -11.44
C TYR A 85 -7.31 -7.16 -12.74
N SER A 86 -6.87 -8.39 -12.93
CA SER A 86 -7.20 -9.22 -14.10
C SER A 86 -7.11 -10.68 -13.70
N GLU A 87 -7.97 -11.53 -14.27
CA GLU A 87 -7.92 -13.00 -14.08
C GLU A 87 -7.85 -13.44 -12.61
N ASP A 88 -8.57 -12.76 -11.71
CA ASP A 88 -8.55 -13.05 -10.26
C ASP A 88 -7.18 -12.81 -9.57
N VAL A 89 -6.31 -12.02 -10.21
CA VAL A 89 -5.01 -11.60 -9.69
C VAL A 89 -4.97 -10.07 -9.50
N TYR A 90 -4.59 -9.65 -8.30
CA TYR A 90 -4.30 -8.26 -7.95
C TYR A 90 -2.81 -7.99 -8.13
N TYR A 91 -2.45 -7.09 -9.05
CA TYR A 91 -1.07 -6.67 -9.31
C TYR A 91 -0.82 -5.35 -8.60
N ILE A 92 -0.19 -5.38 -7.43
CA ILE A 92 0.11 -4.19 -6.64
C ILE A 92 1.27 -3.44 -7.29
N ARG A 93 0.99 -2.23 -7.77
CA ARG A 93 1.91 -1.38 -8.54
C ARG A 93 2.54 -0.29 -7.70
N TYR A 94 1.81 0.22 -6.71
CA TYR A 94 2.27 1.31 -5.85
C TYR A 94 1.57 1.27 -4.48
N ILE A 95 2.30 1.67 -3.44
CA ILE A 95 1.81 1.80 -2.07
C ILE A 95 2.26 3.17 -1.56
N GLY A 96 1.34 3.93 -0.99
CA GLY A 96 1.62 5.22 -0.37
C GLY A 96 0.73 5.46 0.86
N ASN A 97 1.01 6.51 1.63
CA ASN A 97 0.20 6.88 2.78
C ASN A 97 -0.29 8.33 2.66
N ASN A 98 -1.26 8.72 3.49
CA ASN A 98 -1.83 10.07 3.46
C ASN A 98 -0.80 11.19 3.70
N HIS A 99 0.33 10.91 4.35
CA HIS A 99 1.37 11.91 4.56
C HIS A 99 2.16 12.21 3.27
N THR A 100 2.23 11.25 2.33
CA THR A 100 3.02 11.37 1.11
C THR A 100 2.20 11.63 -0.14
N ILE A 101 0.93 11.20 -0.18
CA ILE A 101 0.14 11.21 -1.42
C ILE A 101 -1.26 11.83 -1.33
N SER A 102 -1.65 12.39 -0.18
CA SER A 102 -3.02 12.91 -0.02
C SER A 102 -3.40 14.00 -1.03
N HIS A 103 -2.46 14.87 -1.40
CA HIS A 103 -2.67 15.92 -2.40
C HIS A 103 -2.87 15.40 -3.82
N TYR A 104 -2.41 14.19 -4.13
CA TYR A 104 -2.62 13.55 -5.43
C TYR A 104 -3.93 12.73 -5.50
N LEU A 105 -4.67 12.58 -4.40
CA LEU A 105 -5.90 11.77 -4.33
C LEU A 105 -7.18 12.55 -4.65
N SER A 106 -7.09 13.88 -4.73
CA SER A 106 -8.20 14.82 -4.92
C SER A 106 -8.30 15.39 -6.34
N GLU A 107 -7.51 14.83 -7.27
CA GLU A 107 -7.65 15.07 -8.72
C GLU A 107 -8.88 14.36 -9.30
#